data_AF-A0A645H0L7-F1
#
_entry.id   AF-A0A645H0L7-F1
#
_cell.length_a   1.000
_cell.length_b   1.000
_cell.length_c   1.000
_cell.angle_alpha   90.00
_cell.angle_beta   90.00
_cell.angle_gamma   90.00
#
_symmetry.space_group_name_H-M   'P 1'
#
loop_
_entity.id
_entity.type
_entity.pdbx_description
1 polymer ?
#
loop_
_entity_poly.entity_id
_entity_poly.type
_entity_poly.pdbx_seq_one_letter_code
_entity_poly.pdbx_strand_id
1 'polypeptide(L)'
;MPEKPFDGDFTVNFPVTFGNLGLITGIGSVPAAKPPQPGVIRLSPAAATKPGELANKTVAALWSEADQSRIAASVTGELRLDAGKRTFAVKTPRSESVTLGEGSLSAGTLSASNAEGWQTAAAISLDGKPLRDSGSILVIHLTNTANSGLTFTNETRTIVPETGKLPILIRKGSVELSFAVDRPFRVTALRTDGGAYGEVKGEFRDGRFRFTADTTLFPGGVMAYHLTR
;
A
#
# COMPACT_ATOMS: atom_id res chain seq x y z
N MET A 1 5.36 -4.56 39.24
CA MET A 1 4.06 -4.46 38.52
C MET A 1 3.43 -3.15 38.95
N PRO A 2 3.07 -2.21 38.05
CA PRO A 2 2.34 -1.02 38.47
C PRO A 2 0.95 -1.41 38.98
N GLU A 3 0.49 -0.75 40.04
CA GLU A 3 -0.65 -1.18 40.86
C GLU A 3 -2.03 -1.12 40.19
N LYS A 4 -2.16 -0.50 38.99
CA LYS A 4 -3.46 -0.29 38.32
C LYS A 4 -3.35 -0.32 36.79
N PRO A 5 -3.32 -1.50 36.16
CA PRO A 5 -3.15 -1.62 34.71
C PRO A 5 -4.39 -1.25 33.88
N PHE A 6 -5.56 -1.08 34.50
CA PHE A 6 -6.83 -0.81 33.80
C PHE A 6 -7.55 0.50 34.21
N ASP A 7 -7.01 1.24 35.19
CA ASP A 7 -7.64 2.49 35.69
C ASP A 7 -7.15 3.76 34.94
N GLY A 8 -6.33 3.59 33.90
CA GLY A 8 -5.95 4.67 33.00
C GLY A 8 -6.95 4.74 31.84
N ASP A 9 -7.41 5.94 31.52
CA ASP A 9 -8.05 6.21 30.23
C ASP A 9 -6.98 6.05 29.13
N PHE A 10 -6.72 4.80 28.73
CA PHE A 10 -5.71 4.43 27.74
C PHE A 10 -6.22 4.61 26.31
N THR A 11 -7.02 5.65 26.04
CA THR A 11 -7.15 6.11 24.67
C THR A 11 -5.94 6.97 24.33
N VAL A 12 -4.90 6.34 23.79
CA VAL A 12 -3.80 7.05 23.13
C VAL A 12 -4.33 7.62 21.82
N ASN A 13 -5.12 8.71 21.91
CA ASN A 13 -5.66 9.43 20.77
C ASN A 13 -4.64 10.47 20.31
N PHE A 14 -3.96 10.18 19.20
CA PHE A 14 -3.14 11.18 18.53
C PHE A 14 -4.01 12.05 17.62
N PRO A 15 -3.73 13.37 17.51
CA PRO A 15 -4.41 14.21 16.55
C PRO A 15 -4.28 13.66 15.13
N VAL A 16 -5.35 13.73 14.33
CA VAL A 16 -5.32 13.29 12.91
C VAL A 16 -4.19 13.99 12.15
N THR A 17 -4.01 15.28 12.39
CA THR A 17 -2.90 16.09 11.86
C THR A 17 -1.55 15.45 12.15
N PHE A 18 -1.31 14.98 13.38
CA PHE A 18 -0.06 14.28 13.73
C PHE A 18 0.04 12.91 13.02
N GLY A 19 -1.08 12.22 12.83
CA GLY A 19 -1.12 10.99 12.03
C GLY A 19 -0.67 11.21 10.58
N ASN A 20 -1.07 12.33 9.96
CA ASN A 20 -0.67 12.67 8.59
C ASN A 20 0.85 12.87 8.46
N LEU A 21 1.53 13.36 9.51
CA LEU A 21 3.00 13.47 9.54
C LEU A 21 3.67 12.10 9.32
N GLY A 22 3.02 11.00 9.69
CA GLY A 22 3.50 9.63 9.48
C GLY A 22 3.59 9.21 8.01
N LEU A 23 2.89 9.90 7.10
CA LEU A 23 3.06 9.73 5.65
C LEU A 23 4.26 10.50 5.11
N ILE A 24 4.78 11.46 5.88
CA ILE A 24 5.86 12.36 5.49
C ILE A 24 7.21 11.85 6.02
N THR A 25 7.25 11.48 7.30
CA THR A 25 8.45 11.04 8.02
C THR A 25 8.09 10.03 9.11
N GLY A 26 9.11 9.41 9.72
CA GLY A 26 8.92 8.51 10.86
C GLY A 26 8.35 9.26 12.08
N ILE A 27 7.23 8.76 12.61
CA ILE A 27 6.61 9.23 13.85
C ILE A 27 6.53 8.08 14.86
N GLY A 28 6.40 8.42 16.14
CA GLY A 28 6.25 7.45 17.20
C GLY A 28 5.86 8.09 18.52
N SER A 29 5.74 7.27 19.56
CA SER A 29 5.43 7.71 20.92
C SER A 29 6.52 7.28 21.90
N VAL A 30 6.72 8.10 22.93
CA VAL A 30 7.65 7.82 24.03
C VAL A 30 6.95 8.13 25.36
N PRO A 31 7.08 7.28 26.39
CA PRO A 31 6.54 7.59 27.72
C PRO A 31 7.09 8.92 28.24
N ALA A 32 6.24 9.73 28.89
CA ALA A 32 6.61 11.09 29.27
C ALA A 32 7.89 11.18 30.13
N ALA A 33 8.08 10.18 31.00
CA ALA A 33 9.21 10.05 31.93
C ALA A 33 10.50 9.53 31.28
N LYS A 34 10.47 9.12 30.00
CA LYS A 34 11.65 8.63 29.28
C LYS A 34 12.11 9.67 28.25
N PRO A 35 13.44 9.89 28.10
CA PRO A 35 13.95 10.72 27.02
C PRO A 35 13.70 10.03 25.65
N PRO A 36 13.55 10.81 24.56
CA PRO A 36 13.51 10.25 23.21
C PRO A 36 14.86 9.60 22.86
N GLN A 37 14.86 8.67 21.90
CA GLN A 37 16.10 8.11 21.37
C GLN A 37 16.93 9.21 20.67
N PRO A 38 18.27 9.08 20.60
CA PRO A 38 19.10 10.01 19.84
C PRO A 38 18.60 10.20 18.41
N GLY A 39 18.49 11.46 17.96
CA GLY A 39 17.96 11.82 16.64
C GLY A 39 16.42 11.91 16.55
N VAL A 40 15.68 11.51 17.61
CA VAL A 40 14.21 11.66 17.66
C VAL A 40 13.84 13.00 18.28
N ILE A 41 13.04 13.77 17.55
CA ILE A 41 12.53 15.07 18.01
C ILE A 41 11.24 14.85 18.79
N ARG A 42 11.23 15.19 20.08
CA ARG A 42 10.02 15.16 20.91
C ARG A 42 9.19 16.41 20.64
N LEU A 43 7.95 16.23 20.19
CA LEU A 43 6.98 17.31 20.06
C LEU A 43 6.14 17.45 21.33
N SER A 44 5.80 18.69 21.68
CA SER A 44 4.75 18.94 22.65
C SER A 44 3.36 18.64 22.03
N PRO A 45 2.33 18.38 22.83
CA PRO A 45 0.97 18.21 22.31
C PRO A 45 0.50 19.40 21.45
N ALA A 46 0.89 20.63 21.82
CA ALA A 46 0.56 21.83 21.05
C ALA A 46 1.30 21.94 19.71
N ALA A 47 2.53 21.42 19.63
CA ALA A 47 3.30 21.37 18.38
C ALA A 47 2.87 20.22 17.45
N ALA A 48 2.28 19.16 18.01
CA ALA A 48 1.79 18.00 17.24
C ALA A 48 0.61 18.31 16.30
N THR A 49 0.07 19.53 16.34
CA THR A 49 -0.97 20.00 15.41
C THR A 49 -0.52 21.17 14.55
N LYS A 50 0.75 21.58 14.62
CA LYS A 50 1.27 22.79 13.99
C LYS A 50 2.53 22.51 13.17
N PRO A 51 2.41 22.28 11.85
CA PRO A 51 3.58 22.04 11.00
C PRO A 51 4.67 23.11 11.11
N GLY A 52 4.30 24.38 11.26
CA GLY A 52 5.25 25.49 11.38
C GLY A 52 6.20 25.42 12.59
N GLU A 53 5.82 24.68 13.63
CA GLU A 53 6.61 24.48 14.85
C GLU A 53 7.73 23.44 14.66
N LEU A 54 7.76 22.73 13.53
CA LEU A 54 8.86 21.83 13.23
C LEU A 54 10.14 22.62 12.86
N ALA A 55 11.26 22.17 13.43
CA ALA A 55 12.58 22.69 13.11
C ALA A 55 12.96 22.39 11.66
N ASN A 56 12.66 21.17 11.18
CA ASN A 56 12.90 20.78 9.79
C ASN A 56 11.83 21.43 8.87
N LYS A 57 12.24 22.47 8.14
CA LYS A 57 11.33 23.25 7.29
C LYS A 57 10.82 22.47 6.07
N THR A 58 11.58 21.50 5.55
CA THR A 58 11.11 20.62 4.48
C THR A 58 9.97 19.74 4.95
N VAL A 59 10.13 19.09 6.11
CA VAL A 59 9.08 18.24 6.71
C VAL A 59 7.87 19.08 7.10
N ALA A 60 8.09 20.27 7.66
CA ALA A 60 7.02 21.23 7.97
C ALA A 60 6.16 21.57 6.74
N ALA A 61 6.81 21.89 5.62
CA ALA A 61 6.12 22.25 4.38
C ALA A 61 5.32 21.07 3.82
N LEU A 62 5.92 19.88 3.73
CA LEU A 62 5.24 18.67 3.25
C LEU A 62 4.07 18.26 4.14
N TRP A 63 4.21 18.40 5.46
CA TRP A 63 3.12 18.14 6.40
C TRP A 63 1.98 19.16 6.23
N SER A 64 2.31 20.44 6.10
CA SER A 64 1.32 21.49 5.83
C SER A 64 0.60 21.26 4.50
N GLU A 65 1.30 20.84 3.46
CA GLU A 65 0.71 20.49 2.16
C GLU A 65 -0.22 19.29 2.28
N ALA A 66 0.18 18.24 3.03
CA ALA A 66 -0.66 17.08 3.27
C ALA A 66 -1.98 17.44 3.95
N ASP A 67 -1.96 18.32 4.94
CA ASP A 67 -3.17 18.73 5.64
C ASP A 67 -4.07 19.64 4.78
N GLN A 68 -3.47 20.56 4.01
CA GLN A 68 -4.23 21.55 3.22
C GLN A 68 -4.78 20.98 1.91
N SER A 69 -3.95 20.25 1.18
CA SER A 69 -4.30 19.72 -0.15
C SER A 69 -4.82 18.29 -0.11
N ARG A 70 -4.65 17.59 1.02
CA ARG A 70 -4.90 16.14 1.16
C ARG A 70 -4.04 15.31 0.21
N ILE A 71 -2.86 15.82 -0.13
CA ILE A 71 -1.81 15.16 -0.89
C ILE A 71 -0.57 15.05 -0.02
N ALA A 72 -0.20 13.83 0.36
CA ALA A 72 1.01 13.58 1.13
C ALA A 72 2.09 13.01 0.23
N ALA A 73 3.33 13.48 0.39
CA ALA A 73 4.52 12.89 -0.19
C ALA A 73 5.57 12.70 0.89
N SER A 74 6.18 11.51 0.98
CA SER A 74 7.23 11.29 1.96
C SER A 74 8.45 12.15 1.65
N VAL A 75 9.22 12.51 2.68
CA VAL A 75 10.50 13.21 2.52
C VAL A 75 11.51 12.38 1.72
N THR A 76 11.35 11.06 1.67
CA THR A 76 12.15 10.15 0.83
C THR A 76 11.70 10.12 -0.63
N GLY A 77 10.49 10.62 -0.93
CA GLY A 77 9.86 10.49 -2.24
C GLY A 77 9.30 9.10 -2.54
N GLU A 78 9.35 8.18 -1.57
CA GLU A 78 8.92 6.79 -1.72
C GLU A 78 7.43 6.59 -1.45
N LEU A 79 6.74 7.49 -0.76
CA LEU A 79 5.29 7.40 -0.53
C LEU A 79 4.59 8.59 -1.18
N ARG A 80 3.45 8.32 -1.81
CA ARG A 80 2.53 9.35 -2.30
C ARG A 80 1.09 8.93 -2.05
N LEU A 81 0.33 9.76 -1.33
CA LEU A 81 -1.11 9.64 -1.14
C LEU A 81 -1.80 10.85 -1.78
N ASP A 82 -2.82 10.61 -2.58
CA ASP A 82 -3.75 11.63 -3.05
C ASP A 82 -5.15 11.20 -2.62
N ALA A 83 -5.68 11.83 -1.56
CA ALA A 83 -6.98 11.46 -0.99
C ALA A 83 -8.15 11.89 -1.89
N GLY A 84 -7.96 12.92 -2.72
CA GLY A 84 -8.97 13.39 -3.67
C GLY A 84 -9.21 12.35 -4.76
N LYS A 85 -8.12 11.82 -5.34
CA LYS A 85 -8.17 10.71 -6.30
C LYS A 85 -8.32 9.34 -5.65
N ARG A 86 -8.19 9.28 -4.32
CA ARG A 86 -8.14 8.03 -3.55
C ARG A 86 -7.09 7.09 -4.14
N THR A 87 -5.86 7.59 -4.27
CA THR A 87 -4.74 6.81 -4.79
C THR A 87 -3.58 6.81 -3.82
N PHE A 88 -2.87 5.68 -3.75
CA PHE A 88 -1.66 5.54 -2.95
C PHE A 88 -0.59 4.83 -3.76
N ALA A 89 0.62 5.35 -3.75
CA ALA A 89 1.77 4.75 -4.42
C ALA A 89 2.95 4.63 -3.47
N VAL A 90 3.62 3.48 -3.53
CA VAL A 90 4.89 3.21 -2.86
C VAL A 90 5.95 2.98 -3.93
N LYS A 91 7.07 3.69 -3.84
CA LYS A 91 8.18 3.64 -4.79
C LYS A 91 9.50 3.46 -4.06
N THR A 92 9.86 2.21 -3.78
CA THR A 92 11.19 1.87 -3.25
C THR A 92 11.98 1.08 -4.31
N PRO A 93 13.31 0.94 -4.18
CA PRO A 93 14.09 0.21 -5.18
C PRO A 93 13.61 -1.23 -5.41
N ARG A 94 13.26 -1.96 -4.34
CA ARG A 94 12.93 -3.40 -4.40
C ARG A 94 11.44 -3.70 -4.36
N SER A 95 10.62 -2.73 -3.97
CA SER A 95 9.18 -2.89 -3.86
C SER A 95 8.47 -1.63 -4.33
N GLU A 96 7.53 -1.81 -5.26
CA GLU A 96 6.65 -0.76 -5.71
C GLU A 96 5.20 -1.23 -5.57
N SER A 97 4.30 -0.35 -5.16
CA SER A 97 2.86 -0.65 -5.13
C SER A 97 2.01 0.53 -5.56
N VAL A 98 0.85 0.21 -6.10
CA VAL A 98 -0.16 1.17 -6.54
C VAL A 98 -1.53 0.70 -6.05
N THR A 99 -2.25 1.60 -5.37
CA THR A 99 -3.63 1.42 -4.93
C THR A 99 -4.49 2.46 -5.62
N LEU A 100 -5.53 2.00 -6.30
CA LEU A 100 -6.43 2.84 -7.10
C LEU A 100 -7.80 2.17 -7.26
N GLY A 101 -8.84 2.97 -7.46
CA GLY A 101 -10.19 2.51 -7.78
C GLY A 101 -10.50 2.43 -9.27
N GLU A 102 -9.87 3.30 -10.05
CA GLU A 102 -10.11 3.49 -11.48
C GLU A 102 -8.93 4.25 -12.12
N GLY A 103 -8.93 4.36 -13.45
CA GLY A 103 -7.97 5.17 -14.18
C GLY A 103 -6.57 4.56 -14.23
N SER A 104 -5.54 5.36 -13.95
CA SER A 104 -4.14 4.93 -14.02
C SER A 104 -3.29 5.56 -12.93
N LEU A 105 -2.30 4.79 -12.45
CA LEU A 105 -1.35 5.23 -11.43
C LEU A 105 0.02 4.60 -11.68
N SER A 106 1.07 5.40 -11.53
CA SER A 106 2.46 4.96 -11.66
C SER A 106 3.20 5.18 -10.34
N ALA A 107 3.89 4.15 -9.86
CA ALA A 107 4.85 4.28 -8.76
C ALA A 107 6.23 4.64 -9.33
N GLY A 108 6.64 3.96 -10.40
CA GLY A 108 7.93 4.17 -11.06
C GLY A 108 8.12 3.14 -12.16
N THR A 109 8.78 2.04 -11.80
CA THR A 109 8.90 0.86 -12.67
C THR A 109 7.52 0.28 -12.95
N LEU A 110 6.72 0.06 -11.90
CA LEU A 110 5.35 -0.44 -11.94
C LEU A 110 4.38 0.71 -12.27
N SER A 111 3.44 0.43 -13.16
CA SER A 111 2.27 1.28 -13.41
C SER A 111 1.05 0.42 -13.68
N ALA A 112 -0.10 0.89 -13.20
CA ALA A 112 -1.40 0.28 -13.40
C ALA A 112 -2.28 1.18 -14.28
N SER A 113 -3.04 0.57 -15.17
CA SER A 113 -4.06 1.22 -16.01
C SER A 113 -5.29 0.33 -16.16
N ASN A 114 -6.40 0.92 -16.60
CA ASN A 114 -7.66 0.21 -16.84
C ASN A 114 -8.12 -0.57 -15.60
N ALA A 115 -8.01 0.06 -14.43
CA ALA A 115 -8.36 -0.58 -13.16
C ALA A 115 -9.87 -0.72 -13.00
N GLU A 116 -10.35 -1.96 -12.83
CA GLU A 116 -11.77 -2.27 -12.57
C GLU A 116 -12.05 -2.43 -11.08
N GLY A 117 -12.37 -1.31 -10.43
CA GLY A 117 -12.72 -1.26 -9.01
C GLY A 117 -11.50 -1.16 -8.09
N TRP A 118 -11.78 -1.03 -6.80
CA TRP A 118 -10.76 -0.80 -5.78
C TRP A 118 -9.83 -1.99 -5.60
N GLN A 119 -8.53 -1.73 -5.79
CA GLN A 119 -7.51 -2.76 -5.80
C GLN A 119 -6.13 -2.19 -5.49
N THR A 120 -5.22 -3.09 -5.12
CA THR A 120 -3.79 -2.81 -4.96
C THR A 120 -2.99 -3.81 -5.78
N ALA A 121 -2.02 -3.31 -6.55
CA ALA A 121 -0.99 -4.13 -7.16
C ALA A 121 0.36 -3.80 -6.52
N ALA A 122 1.09 -4.81 -6.08
CA ALA A 122 2.44 -4.67 -5.51
C ALA A 122 3.41 -5.57 -6.27
N ALA A 123 4.56 -5.03 -6.66
CA ALA A 123 5.67 -5.74 -7.26
C ALA A 123 6.85 -5.76 -6.28
N ILE A 124 7.40 -6.94 -6.02
CA ILE A 124 8.41 -7.19 -4.99
C ILE A 124 9.54 -8.01 -5.61
N SER A 125 10.76 -7.48 -5.61
CA SER A 125 11.95 -8.23 -6.03
C SER A 125 12.21 -9.39 -5.05
N LEU A 126 12.40 -10.58 -5.61
CA LEU A 126 12.79 -11.79 -4.88
C LEU A 126 14.30 -12.05 -4.93
N ASP A 127 15.02 -11.37 -5.82
CA ASP A 127 16.48 -11.50 -6.02
C ASP A 127 17.29 -10.35 -5.38
N GLY A 128 16.61 -9.45 -4.66
CA GLY A 128 17.23 -8.33 -3.95
C GLY A 128 17.68 -7.15 -4.82
N LYS A 129 17.45 -7.21 -6.14
CA LYS A 129 17.81 -6.15 -7.09
C LYS A 129 16.71 -5.09 -7.19
N PRO A 130 17.03 -3.88 -7.68
CA PRO A 130 16.01 -2.92 -8.07
C PRO A 130 15.02 -3.54 -9.07
N LEU A 131 13.73 -3.22 -8.98
CA LEU A 131 12.69 -3.86 -9.81
C LEU A 131 12.99 -3.80 -11.32
N ARG A 132 13.56 -2.68 -11.79
CA ARG A 132 13.97 -2.52 -13.19
C ARG A 132 14.97 -3.58 -13.66
N ASP A 133 15.86 -4.01 -12.76
CA ASP A 133 16.98 -4.91 -13.04
C ASP A 133 16.74 -6.35 -12.52
N SER A 134 15.66 -6.54 -11.76
CA SER A 134 15.31 -7.82 -11.16
C SER A 134 14.95 -8.86 -12.23
N GLY A 135 15.43 -10.09 -12.04
CA GLY A 135 15.07 -11.26 -12.84
C GLY A 135 13.95 -12.09 -12.23
N SER A 136 13.52 -11.77 -11.00
CA SER A 136 12.54 -12.54 -10.24
C SER A 136 11.69 -11.60 -9.38
N ILE A 137 10.43 -11.40 -9.78
CA ILE A 137 9.52 -10.45 -9.14
C ILE A 137 8.23 -11.17 -8.76
N LEU A 138 7.83 -11.08 -7.49
CA LEU A 138 6.50 -11.42 -7.03
C LEU A 138 5.58 -10.23 -7.25
N VAL A 139 4.49 -10.45 -7.99
CA VAL A 139 3.39 -9.50 -8.12
C VAL A 139 2.21 -10.00 -7.33
N ILE A 140 1.66 -9.16 -6.45
CA ILE A 140 0.43 -9.43 -5.71
C ILE A 140 -0.62 -8.42 -6.16
N HIS A 141 -1.75 -8.92 -6.64
CA HIS A 141 -2.94 -8.18 -7.04
C HIS A 141 -4.06 -8.46 -6.05
N LEU A 142 -4.31 -7.51 -5.17
CA LEU A 142 -5.31 -7.61 -4.11
C LEU A 142 -6.54 -6.79 -4.46
N THR A 143 -7.66 -7.48 -4.65
CA THR A 143 -8.99 -6.91 -4.52
C THR A 143 -9.54 -7.22 -3.12
N ASN A 144 -10.81 -6.90 -2.88
CA ASN A 144 -11.45 -7.28 -1.63
C ASN A 144 -11.63 -8.80 -1.52
N THR A 145 -11.25 -9.40 -0.38
CA THR A 145 -11.57 -10.79 -0.03
C THR A 145 -12.58 -10.83 1.10
N ALA A 146 -13.47 -11.82 1.09
CA ALA A 146 -14.49 -11.97 2.12
C ALA A 146 -14.86 -13.45 2.32
N ASN A 147 -15.20 -13.85 3.54
CA ASN A 147 -15.81 -15.16 3.77
C ASN A 147 -17.16 -15.25 3.04
N SER A 148 -17.53 -16.47 2.62
CA SER A 148 -18.87 -16.72 2.09
C SER A 148 -19.92 -16.45 3.15
N GLY A 149 -20.90 -15.60 2.83
CA GLY A 149 -21.95 -15.17 3.77
C GLY A 149 -21.52 -14.11 4.78
N LEU A 150 -20.35 -13.47 4.62
CA LEU A 150 -19.99 -12.28 5.40
C LEU A 150 -21.01 -11.15 5.15
N THR A 151 -21.58 -10.60 6.21
CA THR A 151 -22.51 -9.46 6.14
C THR A 151 -21.97 -8.26 6.89
N PHE A 152 -22.46 -7.08 6.50
CA PHE A 152 -22.21 -5.83 7.19
C PHE A 152 -23.53 -5.10 7.38
N THR A 153 -23.64 -4.30 8.43
CA THR A 153 -24.86 -3.52 8.69
C THR A 153 -25.08 -2.41 7.66
N ASN A 154 -24.02 -1.95 6.99
CA ASN A 154 -24.06 -0.85 6.02
C ASN A 154 -22.82 -0.86 5.10
N GLU A 155 -22.75 0.14 4.21
CA GLU A 155 -21.64 0.32 3.26
C GLU A 155 -20.31 0.71 3.92
N THR A 156 -20.32 1.25 5.15
CA THR A 156 -19.08 1.58 5.87
C THR A 156 -18.36 0.35 6.41
N ARG A 157 -19.05 -0.80 6.45
CA ARG A 157 -18.48 -2.11 6.82
C ARG A 157 -17.80 -2.14 8.20
N THR A 158 -18.26 -1.30 9.12
CA THR A 158 -17.66 -1.14 10.46
C THR A 158 -18.22 -2.13 11.48
N ILE A 159 -19.40 -2.71 11.22
CA ILE A 159 -20.05 -3.68 12.10
C ILE A 159 -20.34 -4.94 11.30
N VAL A 160 -19.90 -6.09 11.82
CA VAL A 160 -20.01 -7.42 11.21
C VAL A 160 -21.00 -8.27 12.01
N PRO A 161 -22.27 -8.38 11.58
CA PRO A 161 -23.25 -9.25 12.25
C PRO A 161 -22.95 -10.74 12.04
N GLU A 162 -22.54 -11.12 10.83
CA GLU A 162 -22.18 -12.51 10.50
C GLU A 162 -20.81 -12.54 9.86
N THR A 163 -19.89 -13.32 10.43
CA THR A 163 -18.49 -13.42 9.96
C THR A 163 -18.33 -14.33 8.73
N GLY A 164 -19.39 -15.00 8.29
CA GLY A 164 -19.36 -15.97 7.19
C GLY A 164 -18.57 -17.24 7.50
N LYS A 165 -18.31 -18.04 6.45
CA LYS A 165 -17.55 -19.29 6.47
C LYS A 165 -16.70 -19.47 5.22
N LEU A 166 -15.84 -20.49 5.21
CA LEU A 166 -15.16 -20.93 3.99
C LEU A 166 -16.18 -21.40 2.93
N PRO A 167 -15.86 -21.28 1.62
CA PRO A 167 -14.62 -20.73 1.06
C PRO A 167 -14.53 -19.20 1.16
N ILE A 168 -13.29 -18.68 1.14
CA ILE A 168 -13.03 -17.24 0.97
C ILE A 168 -13.32 -16.88 -0.49
N LEU A 169 -14.10 -15.82 -0.68
CA LEU A 169 -14.43 -15.23 -1.97
C LEU A 169 -13.46 -14.09 -2.28
N ILE A 170 -13.06 -14.01 -3.54
CA ILE A 170 -12.26 -12.91 -4.09
C ILE A 170 -13.19 -12.04 -4.92
N ARG A 171 -13.19 -10.73 -4.69
CA ARG A 171 -13.96 -9.79 -5.50
C ARG A 171 -13.37 -9.75 -6.90
N LYS A 172 -14.22 -9.92 -7.90
CA LYS A 172 -13.85 -9.74 -9.31
C LYS A 172 -13.26 -8.35 -9.53
N GLY A 173 -12.15 -8.31 -10.25
CA GLY A 173 -11.45 -7.11 -10.63
C GLY A 173 -10.28 -7.45 -11.53
N SER A 174 -9.95 -6.51 -12.40
CA SER A 174 -8.85 -6.58 -13.35
C SER A 174 -8.08 -5.26 -13.38
N VAL A 175 -6.83 -5.34 -13.80
CA VAL A 175 -5.95 -4.18 -14.03
C VAL A 175 -4.84 -4.57 -15.02
N GLU A 176 -4.53 -3.68 -15.95
CA GLU A 176 -3.34 -3.82 -16.78
C GLU A 176 -2.12 -3.34 -15.99
N LEU A 177 -1.17 -4.22 -15.76
CA LEU A 177 0.10 -3.90 -15.12
C LEU A 177 1.16 -3.74 -16.17
N SER A 178 1.96 -2.69 -16.03
CA SER A 178 3.09 -2.40 -16.91
C SER A 178 4.35 -2.11 -16.12
N PHE A 179 5.48 -2.61 -16.63
CA PHE A 179 6.80 -2.52 -16.03
C PHE A 179 7.75 -1.81 -16.99
N ALA A 180 8.37 -0.72 -16.56
CA ALA A 180 9.43 -0.04 -17.32
C ALA A 180 10.74 -0.85 -17.24
N VAL A 181 10.97 -1.72 -18.23
CA VAL A 181 12.09 -2.66 -18.26
C VAL A 181 12.67 -2.79 -19.67
N ASP A 182 13.83 -3.41 -19.78
CA ASP A 182 14.61 -3.57 -21.00
C ASP A 182 14.29 -4.85 -21.80
N ARG A 183 13.63 -5.83 -21.18
CA ARG A 183 13.32 -7.14 -21.78
C ARG A 183 12.06 -7.75 -21.14
N PRO A 184 11.33 -8.63 -21.86
CA PRO A 184 10.10 -9.26 -21.37
C PRO A 184 10.32 -10.13 -20.14
N PHE A 185 9.21 -10.45 -19.46
CA PHE A 185 9.12 -11.50 -18.46
C PHE A 185 8.25 -12.66 -18.96
N ARG A 186 8.49 -13.85 -18.43
CA ARG A 186 7.47 -14.90 -18.35
C ARG A 186 6.62 -14.66 -17.11
N VAL A 187 5.30 -14.68 -17.25
CA VAL A 187 4.35 -14.48 -16.14
C VAL A 187 3.71 -15.81 -15.80
N THR A 188 3.89 -16.26 -14.56
CA THR A 188 3.22 -17.45 -14.03
C THR A 188 2.27 -17.02 -12.92
N ALA A 189 0.96 -17.19 -13.12
CA ALA A 189 -0.01 -17.10 -12.04
C ALA A 189 0.33 -18.11 -10.94
N LEU A 190 0.16 -17.72 -9.69
CA LEU A 190 0.45 -18.55 -8.53
C LEU A 190 -0.84 -18.90 -7.78
N ARG A 191 -0.84 -20.09 -7.19
CA ARG A 191 -1.82 -20.51 -6.19
C ARG A 191 -1.49 -19.84 -4.85
N THR A 192 -2.39 -19.92 -3.88
CA THR A 192 -2.19 -19.32 -2.54
C THR A 192 -1.06 -19.98 -1.74
N ASP A 193 -0.66 -21.21 -2.11
CA ASP A 193 0.49 -21.92 -1.56
C ASP A 193 1.82 -21.55 -2.26
N GLY A 194 1.79 -20.66 -3.25
CA GLY A 194 2.95 -20.25 -4.05
C GLY A 194 3.29 -21.19 -5.20
N GLY A 195 2.58 -22.32 -5.35
CA GLY A 195 2.73 -23.21 -6.49
C GLY A 195 2.29 -22.57 -7.80
N ALA A 196 2.91 -22.99 -8.91
CA ALA A 196 2.51 -22.53 -10.24
C ALA A 196 1.06 -22.91 -10.55
N TYR A 197 0.26 -21.94 -10.96
CA TYR A 197 -1.11 -22.15 -11.40
C TYR A 197 -1.18 -22.26 -12.92
N GLY A 198 -0.49 -21.37 -13.64
CA GLY A 198 -0.41 -21.41 -15.09
C GLY A 198 0.20 -20.15 -15.68
N GLU A 199 0.49 -20.17 -16.97
CA GLU A 199 1.10 -19.04 -17.66
C GLU A 199 0.07 -17.98 -18.03
N VAL A 200 0.44 -16.70 -17.87
CA VAL A 200 -0.35 -15.55 -18.30
C VAL A 200 0.39 -14.84 -19.42
N LYS A 201 -0.32 -14.52 -20.50
CA LYS A 201 0.29 -13.82 -21.63
C LYS A 201 0.63 -12.38 -21.24
N GLY A 202 1.82 -11.95 -21.64
CA GLY A 202 2.24 -10.57 -21.58
C GLY A 202 2.85 -10.13 -22.91
N GLU A 203 2.98 -8.82 -23.07
CA GLU A 203 3.53 -8.17 -24.26
C GLU A 203 4.67 -7.24 -23.86
N PHE A 204 5.77 -7.27 -24.61
CA PHE A 204 6.83 -6.28 -24.48
C PHE A 204 6.84 -5.35 -25.67
N ARG A 205 6.63 -4.06 -25.42
CA ARG A 205 6.58 -3.03 -26.46
C ARG A 205 6.99 -1.68 -25.89
N ASP A 206 7.82 -0.95 -26.64
CA ASP A 206 8.28 0.41 -26.32
C ASP A 206 8.95 0.53 -24.94
N GLY A 207 9.84 -0.42 -24.61
CA GLY A 207 10.57 -0.43 -23.33
C GLY A 207 9.69 -0.72 -22.11
N ARG A 208 8.52 -1.34 -22.33
CA ARG A 208 7.60 -1.74 -21.25
C ARG A 208 7.08 -3.16 -21.46
N PHE A 209 7.11 -3.94 -20.40
CA PHE A 209 6.42 -5.24 -20.34
C PHE A 209 5.03 -5.05 -19.73
N ARG A 210 3.99 -5.60 -20.34
CA ARG A 210 2.59 -5.46 -19.92
C ARG A 210 1.91 -6.81 -19.79
N PHE A 211 1.05 -6.97 -18.81
CA PHE A 211 0.09 -8.07 -18.73
C PHE A 211 -1.13 -7.66 -17.92
N THR A 212 -2.25 -8.35 -18.13
CA THR A 212 -3.47 -8.11 -17.34
C THR A 212 -3.48 -9.03 -16.13
N ALA A 213 -3.51 -8.43 -14.94
CA ALA A 213 -3.85 -9.13 -13.71
C ALA A 213 -5.37 -9.13 -13.57
N ASP A 214 -5.98 -10.31 -13.59
CA ASP A 214 -7.43 -10.46 -13.48
C ASP A 214 -7.73 -11.65 -12.56
N THR A 215 -8.46 -11.34 -11.49
CA THR A 215 -8.85 -12.30 -10.45
C THR A 215 -9.67 -13.50 -10.96
N THR A 216 -10.19 -13.45 -12.18
CA THR A 216 -11.04 -14.48 -12.79
C THR A 216 -10.33 -15.36 -13.82
N LEU A 217 -9.05 -15.11 -14.11
CA LEU A 217 -8.28 -15.85 -15.13
C LEU A 217 -8.17 -17.35 -14.87
N PHE A 218 -8.22 -17.78 -13.61
CA PHE A 218 -8.11 -19.18 -13.21
C PHE A 218 -9.29 -19.59 -12.31
N PRO A 219 -9.74 -20.86 -12.35
CA PRO A 219 -10.77 -21.37 -11.46
C PRO A 219 -10.47 -21.10 -9.98
N GLY A 220 -11.45 -20.71 -9.18
CA GLY A 220 -11.21 -20.37 -7.77
C GLY A 220 -10.46 -19.05 -7.52
N GLY A 221 -10.01 -18.39 -8.58
CA GLY A 221 -9.41 -17.06 -8.58
C GLY A 221 -7.88 -17.03 -8.40
N VAL A 222 -7.28 -15.91 -8.81
CA VAL A 222 -5.83 -15.66 -8.74
C VAL A 222 -5.57 -14.26 -8.17
N MET A 223 -4.54 -14.14 -7.33
CA MET A 223 -4.12 -12.86 -6.74
C MET A 223 -2.61 -12.65 -6.77
N ALA A 224 -1.84 -13.63 -7.27
CA ALA A 224 -0.39 -13.57 -7.26
C ALA A 224 0.19 -14.09 -8.57
N TYR A 225 1.32 -13.50 -8.98
CA TYR A 225 2.02 -13.83 -10.20
C TYR A 225 3.53 -13.78 -9.94
N HIS A 226 4.27 -14.68 -10.56
CA HIS A 226 5.73 -14.67 -10.58
C HIS A 226 6.22 -14.26 -11.96
N LEU A 227 6.98 -13.18 -12.01
CA LEU A 227 7.64 -12.68 -13.21
C LEU A 227 9.10 -13.17 -13.18
N THR A 228 9.51 -13.88 -14.23
CA THR A 228 10.87 -14.43 -14.36
C THR A 228 11.49 -14.11 -15.71
N ARG A 229 12.82 -13.93 -15.73
CA ARG A 229 13.63 -13.74 -16.95
C ARG A 229 15.12 -14.00 -16.70
#